data_AF-A0A820BB84-F1
#
_entry.id   AF-A0A820BB84-F1
#
_cell.length_a   1.000
_cell.length_b   1.000
_cell.length_c   1.000
_cell.angle_alpha   90.00
_cell.angle_beta   90.00
_cell.angle_gamma   90.00
#
_symmetry.space_group_name_H-M   'P 1'
#
loop_
_entity.id
_entity.type
_entity.pdbx_description
1 polymer ?
#
loop_
_entity_poly.entity_id
_entity_poly.type
_entity_poly.pdbx_seq_one_letter_code
_entity_poly.pdbx_strand_id
1 'polypeptide(L)'
;MDTILSNIAKQTTRLILNEYIEIPFIFDLRFPCSIKEFEIIYNIHNNLSYGDVEMTIEDQAYTKLKENSFYKNYFEDSIINNEYLFEQYYRDQLTILSVNCKIQLDIEFVFSLVYHKNTMETSTDRIKYYLVYHDELKQLLKTFNYGFEMLKDDINKIFIDIENVLNPGCFPLKTADYYKLIIADDVIYQIPPNTVINNAEDLSEKFLFECDGESFVENCLMNLIELIITPKYIQNINNIQNILMIYAQINLEISNLRRYTVDNLEKLKTIINLLTSILALYDEPSKVFQIIMTNYITTKRLNTCANIDACIVHLKTLKNFKIDLDKNTINKILSKLEIELLKNWLYDNDDNYVDLLQILNSSNNDLW
;
A
#
# COMPACT_ATOMS: atom_id res chain seq x y z
N MET A 1 -28.67 28.47 -60.76
CA MET A 1 -28.76 28.60 -59.29
C MET A 1 -29.57 27.46 -58.68
N ASP A 2 -30.68 27.05 -59.29
CA ASP A 2 -31.56 26.00 -58.74
C ASP A 2 -30.92 24.60 -58.63
N THR A 3 -29.96 24.26 -59.50
CA THR A 3 -29.25 22.97 -59.44
C THR A 3 -28.23 22.89 -58.30
N ILE A 4 -27.68 24.03 -57.88
CA ILE A 4 -26.74 24.12 -56.75
C ILE A 4 -27.52 24.09 -55.44
N LEU A 5 -28.64 24.84 -55.35
CA LEU A 5 -29.53 24.81 -54.20
C LEU A 5 -30.20 23.44 -54.00
N SER A 6 -30.55 22.74 -55.09
CA SER A 6 -31.07 21.36 -55.04
C SER A 6 -30.04 20.33 -54.57
N ASN A 7 -28.76 20.49 -54.96
CA ASN A 7 -27.68 19.61 -54.51
C ASN A 7 -27.24 19.90 -53.07
N ILE A 8 -27.25 21.17 -52.65
CA ILE A 8 -27.05 21.55 -51.24
C ILE A 8 -28.21 20.98 -50.43
N ALA A 9 -29.48 21.21 -50.80
CA ALA A 9 -30.62 20.65 -50.09
C ALA A 9 -30.59 19.10 -50.00
N LYS A 10 -30.24 18.39 -51.09
CA LYS A 10 -30.10 16.92 -51.08
C LYS A 10 -28.92 16.44 -50.22
N GLN A 11 -27.81 17.18 -50.15
CA GLN A 11 -26.69 16.87 -49.26
C GLN A 11 -27.02 17.18 -47.80
N THR A 12 -27.71 18.29 -47.52
CA THR A 12 -28.16 18.67 -46.18
C THR A 12 -29.23 17.69 -45.66
N THR A 13 -30.18 17.23 -46.49
CA THR A 13 -31.14 16.20 -46.09
C THR A 13 -30.49 14.82 -45.92
N ARG A 14 -29.42 14.51 -46.66
CA ARG A 14 -28.61 13.28 -46.43
C ARG A 14 -27.78 13.34 -45.16
N LEU A 15 -27.25 14.52 -44.80
CA LEU A 15 -26.56 14.73 -43.52
C LEU A 15 -27.55 14.63 -42.35
N ILE A 16 -28.74 15.25 -42.47
CA ILE A 16 -29.78 15.24 -41.42
C ILE A 16 -30.42 13.84 -41.22
N LEU A 17 -30.43 12.96 -42.23
CA LEU A 17 -31.01 11.61 -42.11
C LEU A 17 -29.99 10.49 -41.81
N ASN A 18 -28.68 10.76 -41.93
CA ASN A 18 -27.62 9.79 -41.59
C ASN A 18 -26.73 10.22 -40.43
N GLU A 19 -26.98 11.37 -39.81
CA GLU A 19 -26.40 11.71 -38.51
C GLU A 19 -27.28 11.15 -37.38
N TYR A 20 -27.34 9.81 -37.30
CA TYR A 20 -27.15 9.26 -35.97
C TYR A 20 -25.71 9.57 -35.63
N ILE A 21 -25.49 10.72 -34.97
CA ILE A 21 -24.37 10.78 -34.05
C ILE A 21 -24.73 9.69 -33.04
N GLU A 22 -24.12 8.52 -33.17
CA GLU A 22 -23.88 7.68 -32.01
C GLU A 22 -23.03 8.54 -31.09
N ILE A 23 -23.69 9.41 -30.33
CA ILE A 23 -23.15 9.92 -29.10
C ILE A 23 -23.06 8.63 -28.29
N PRO A 24 -21.86 8.07 -28.06
CA PRO A 24 -21.78 6.96 -27.14
C PRO A 24 -22.47 7.48 -25.89
N PHE A 25 -23.48 6.75 -25.41
CA PHE A 25 -24.22 7.09 -24.19
C PHE A 25 -23.29 6.83 -22.99
N ILE A 26 -22.07 7.36 -23.05
CA ILE A 26 -21.30 7.74 -21.90
C ILE A 26 -22.14 8.89 -21.36
N PHE A 27 -22.95 8.61 -20.34
CA PHE A 27 -23.32 9.67 -19.43
C PHE A 27 -22.00 10.39 -19.10
N ASP A 28 -21.84 11.61 -19.59
CA ASP A 28 -20.73 12.45 -19.17
C ASP A 28 -21.08 12.90 -17.74
N LEU A 29 -20.98 11.96 -16.80
CA LEU A 29 -21.11 12.13 -15.35
C LEU A 29 -20.08 13.14 -14.83
N ARG A 30 -19.06 13.43 -15.64
CA ARG A 30 -17.70 13.63 -15.16
C ARG A 30 -17.50 14.82 -14.25
N PHE A 31 -18.33 15.86 -14.29
CA PHE A 31 -18.13 16.95 -13.32
C PHE A 31 -19.40 17.55 -12.69
N PRO A 32 -20.41 18.12 -13.38
CA PRO A 32 -21.48 18.81 -12.65
C PRO A 32 -22.41 17.86 -11.88
N CYS A 33 -22.69 16.67 -12.42
CA CYS A 33 -23.53 15.66 -11.76
C CYS A 33 -22.75 14.97 -10.64
N SER A 34 -21.53 14.50 -10.94
CA SER A 34 -20.66 13.87 -9.94
C SER A 34 -20.24 14.81 -8.81
N ILE A 35 -20.03 16.12 -9.05
CA ILE A 35 -19.79 17.12 -7.98
C ILE A 35 -21.02 17.25 -7.08
N LYS A 36 -22.22 17.38 -7.65
CA LYS A 36 -23.45 17.49 -6.83
C LYS A 36 -23.68 16.23 -6.00
N GLU A 37 -23.44 15.07 -6.59
CA GLU A 37 -23.51 13.82 -5.84
C GLU A 37 -22.46 13.77 -4.73
N PHE A 38 -21.23 14.19 -5.02
CA PHE A 38 -20.16 14.26 -4.03
C PHE A 38 -20.52 15.21 -2.87
N GLU A 39 -21.16 16.34 -3.13
CA GLU A 39 -21.67 17.25 -2.10
C GLU A 39 -22.73 16.58 -1.22
N ILE A 40 -23.63 15.77 -1.82
CA ILE A 40 -24.62 14.98 -1.07
C ILE A 40 -23.89 13.96 -0.17
N ILE A 41 -22.94 13.21 -0.71
CA ILE A 41 -22.14 12.23 0.03
C ILE A 41 -21.38 12.90 1.19
N TYR A 42 -20.72 14.02 0.92
CA TYR A 42 -19.99 14.79 1.93
C TYR A 42 -20.92 15.30 3.05
N ASN A 43 -22.12 15.75 2.70
CA ASN A 43 -23.12 16.17 3.69
C ASN A 43 -23.65 15.00 4.51
N ILE A 44 -23.83 13.81 3.90
CA ILE A 44 -24.21 12.61 4.63
C ILE A 44 -23.13 12.29 5.65
N HIS A 45 -21.87 12.17 5.23
CA HIS A 45 -20.71 11.90 6.09
C HIS A 45 -20.67 12.82 7.32
N ASN A 46 -20.76 14.14 7.11
CA ASN A 46 -20.68 15.12 8.20
C ASN A 46 -21.88 15.10 9.16
N ASN A 47 -23.02 14.54 8.73
CA ASN A 47 -24.28 14.52 9.49
C ASN A 47 -24.71 13.10 9.85
N LEU A 48 -23.79 12.13 9.84
CA LEU A 48 -24.04 10.80 10.39
C LEU A 48 -24.12 10.90 11.92
N SER A 49 -25.30 10.65 12.45
CA SER A 49 -25.56 10.61 13.89
C SER A 49 -26.04 9.22 14.28
N TYR A 50 -25.51 8.69 15.38
CA TYR A 50 -25.93 7.42 15.99
C TYR A 50 -27.34 7.56 16.60
N GLY A 51 -28.37 7.50 15.76
CA GLY A 51 -29.76 7.83 16.15
C GLY A 51 -30.71 6.64 16.20
N ASP A 52 -30.65 5.74 15.22
CA ASP A 52 -31.60 4.63 15.09
C ASP A 52 -30.97 3.28 15.45
N VAL A 53 -31.57 2.59 16.42
CA VAL A 53 -31.08 1.30 16.97
C VAL A 53 -31.39 0.12 16.03
N GLU A 54 -32.29 0.31 15.05
CA GLU A 54 -32.78 -0.77 14.17
C GLU A 54 -31.99 -0.92 12.86
N MET A 55 -31.18 0.07 12.46
CA MET A 55 -30.39 0.04 11.22
C MET A 55 -28.92 0.28 11.49
N THR A 56 -28.05 -0.42 10.75
CA THR A 56 -26.61 -0.12 10.73
C THR A 56 -26.36 1.29 10.19
N ILE A 57 -25.22 1.88 10.54
CA ILE A 57 -24.86 3.25 10.10
C ILE A 57 -24.69 3.29 8.59
N GLU A 58 -24.16 2.21 8.03
CA GLU A 58 -23.99 1.94 6.61
C GLU A 58 -25.34 1.97 5.90
N ASP A 59 -26.35 1.25 6.41
CA ASP A 59 -27.70 1.24 5.84
C ASP A 59 -28.38 2.61 5.94
N GLN A 60 -28.18 3.33 7.05
CA GLN A 60 -28.70 4.69 7.23
C GLN A 60 -28.08 5.67 6.23
N ALA A 61 -26.75 5.61 6.06
CA ALA A 61 -26.01 6.44 5.11
C ALA A 61 -26.47 6.16 3.67
N TYR A 62 -26.60 4.88 3.31
CA TYR A 62 -27.05 4.48 1.98
C TYR A 62 -28.48 4.92 1.69
N THR A 63 -29.39 4.78 2.65
CA THR A 63 -30.78 5.24 2.51
C THR A 63 -30.83 6.74 2.28
N LYS A 64 -30.07 7.53 3.06
CA LYS A 64 -29.96 8.98 2.86
C LYS A 64 -29.39 9.32 1.48
N LEU A 65 -28.39 8.59 0.98
CA LEU A 65 -27.86 8.80 -0.35
C LEU A 65 -28.92 8.52 -1.42
N LYS A 66 -29.63 7.40 -1.32
CA LYS A 66 -30.68 7.02 -2.25
C LYS A 66 -31.80 8.06 -2.33
N GLU A 67 -32.25 8.57 -1.19
CA GLU A 67 -33.31 9.59 -1.11
C GLU A 67 -32.89 10.95 -1.67
N ASN A 68 -31.61 11.31 -1.50
CA ASN A 68 -31.11 12.64 -1.85
C ASN A 68 -30.30 12.66 -3.15
N SER A 69 -30.03 11.51 -3.76
CA SER A 69 -29.18 11.37 -4.93
C SER A 69 -29.62 12.32 -6.04
N PHE A 70 -28.64 12.97 -6.66
CA PHE A 70 -28.83 13.77 -7.85
C PHE A 70 -29.47 12.96 -8.99
N TYR A 71 -29.21 11.66 -9.04
CA TYR A 71 -29.74 10.72 -10.02
C TYR A 71 -31.16 10.24 -9.70
N LYS A 72 -31.68 10.57 -8.50
CA LYS A 72 -33.07 10.29 -8.07
C LYS A 72 -33.44 8.81 -8.29
N ASN A 73 -34.58 8.55 -8.93
CA ASN A 73 -35.10 7.22 -9.20
C ASN A 73 -34.16 6.35 -10.07
N TYR A 74 -33.20 6.94 -10.79
CA TYR A 74 -32.24 6.18 -11.59
C TYR A 74 -31.05 5.68 -10.78
N PHE A 75 -30.85 6.16 -9.55
CA PHE A 75 -29.70 5.81 -8.74
C PHE A 75 -29.62 4.29 -8.49
N GLU A 76 -30.68 3.69 -7.96
CA GLU A 76 -30.69 2.24 -7.68
C GLU A 76 -30.71 1.42 -8.98
N ASP A 77 -31.72 1.67 -9.83
CA ASP A 77 -32.03 0.80 -10.95
C ASP A 77 -31.03 0.90 -12.10
N SER A 78 -30.42 2.07 -12.30
CA SER A 78 -29.53 2.33 -13.42
C SER A 78 -28.07 2.47 -13.02
N ILE A 79 -27.75 2.97 -11.82
CA ILE A 79 -26.34 3.16 -11.41
C ILE A 79 -25.88 1.98 -10.56
N ILE A 80 -26.51 1.72 -9.41
CA ILE A 80 -26.06 0.69 -8.46
C ILE A 80 -26.18 -0.72 -9.06
N ASN A 81 -27.32 -1.03 -9.68
CA ASN A 81 -27.60 -2.36 -10.24
C ASN A 81 -26.91 -2.65 -11.58
N ASN A 82 -26.22 -1.66 -12.17
CA ASN A 82 -25.49 -1.82 -13.42
C ASN A 82 -23.99 -1.67 -13.14
N GLU A 83 -23.25 -2.78 -13.13
CA GLU A 83 -21.81 -2.80 -12.81
C GLU A 83 -21.01 -1.80 -13.64
N TYR A 84 -21.27 -1.69 -14.95
CA TYR A 84 -20.56 -0.76 -15.82
C TYR A 84 -20.79 0.71 -15.44
N LEU A 85 -22.04 1.08 -15.12
CA LEU A 85 -22.36 2.44 -14.72
C LEU A 85 -21.90 2.74 -13.29
N PHE A 86 -21.95 1.74 -12.39
CA PHE A 86 -21.41 1.84 -11.05
C PHE A 86 -19.89 2.08 -11.07
N GLU A 87 -19.13 1.36 -11.89
CA GLU A 87 -17.69 1.56 -12.06
C GLU A 87 -17.35 3.02 -12.40
N GLN A 88 -18.07 3.59 -13.36
CA GLN A 88 -17.88 4.98 -13.77
C GLN A 88 -18.27 5.96 -12.67
N TYR A 89 -19.43 5.75 -12.06
CA TYR A 89 -19.90 6.54 -10.93
C TYR A 89 -18.88 6.56 -9.79
N TYR A 90 -18.39 5.38 -9.39
CA TYR A 90 -17.49 5.22 -8.26
C TYR A 90 -16.13 5.85 -8.55
N ARG A 91 -15.61 5.66 -9.77
CA ARG A 91 -14.40 6.32 -10.27
C ARG A 91 -14.50 7.84 -10.22
N ASP A 92 -15.62 8.41 -10.63
CA ASP A 92 -15.83 9.86 -10.57
C ASP A 92 -15.82 10.36 -9.11
N GLN A 93 -16.49 9.65 -8.19
CA GLN A 93 -16.49 10.02 -6.77
C GLN A 93 -15.07 9.95 -6.16
N LEU A 94 -14.28 8.94 -6.51
CA LEU A 94 -12.88 8.84 -6.09
C LEU A 94 -11.99 9.92 -6.71
N THR A 95 -12.26 10.32 -7.95
CA THR A 95 -11.55 11.41 -8.63
C THR A 95 -11.75 12.72 -7.87
N ILE A 96 -13.01 13.04 -7.56
CA ILE A 96 -13.36 14.27 -6.83
C ILE A 96 -12.75 14.24 -5.41
N LEU A 97 -12.82 13.10 -4.73
CA LEU A 97 -12.17 12.91 -3.43
C LEU A 97 -10.66 13.19 -3.51
N SER A 98 -9.99 12.60 -4.49
CA SER A 98 -8.54 12.73 -4.67
C SER A 98 -8.13 14.18 -4.90
N VAL A 99 -8.87 14.90 -5.75
CA VAL A 99 -8.66 16.34 -5.99
C VAL A 99 -8.87 17.15 -4.73
N ASN A 100 -9.97 16.92 -3.99
CA ASN A 100 -10.28 17.65 -2.77
C ASN A 100 -9.25 17.42 -1.65
N CYS A 101 -8.65 16.22 -1.60
CA CYS A 101 -7.62 15.87 -0.65
C CYS A 101 -6.18 16.15 -1.13
N LYS A 102 -6.01 16.70 -2.33
CA LYS A 102 -4.70 16.97 -2.97
C LYS A 102 -3.82 15.73 -3.12
N ILE A 103 -4.45 14.59 -3.41
CA ILE A 103 -3.76 13.33 -3.70
C ILE A 103 -3.24 13.37 -5.14
N GLN A 104 -1.96 13.04 -5.33
CA GLN A 104 -1.27 13.05 -6.63
C GLN A 104 -1.19 11.67 -7.30
N LEU A 105 -1.77 10.65 -6.66
CA LEU A 105 -1.85 9.30 -7.20
C LEU A 105 -2.68 9.29 -8.49
N ASP A 106 -2.29 8.43 -9.43
CA ASP A 106 -3.08 8.21 -10.63
C ASP A 106 -4.47 7.65 -10.28
N ILE A 107 -5.50 8.08 -11.01
CA ILE A 107 -6.86 7.64 -10.70
C ILE A 107 -7.08 6.16 -10.98
N GLU A 108 -6.37 5.57 -11.95
CA GLU A 108 -6.43 4.11 -12.16
C GLU A 108 -5.86 3.39 -10.94
N PHE A 109 -4.77 3.89 -10.37
CA PHE A 109 -4.21 3.36 -9.14
C PHE A 109 -5.21 3.44 -7.98
N VAL A 110 -5.80 4.62 -7.75
CA VAL A 110 -6.76 4.83 -6.66
C VAL A 110 -7.98 3.93 -6.85
N PHE A 111 -8.50 3.87 -8.07
CA PHE A 111 -9.64 3.03 -8.41
C PHE A 111 -9.32 1.56 -8.16
N SER A 112 -8.22 1.03 -8.71
CA SER A 112 -7.84 -0.38 -8.52
C SER A 112 -7.56 -0.73 -7.06
N LEU A 113 -7.09 0.22 -6.24
CA LEU A 113 -6.83 -0.01 -4.81
C LEU A 113 -8.11 -0.38 -4.05
N VAL A 114 -9.21 0.30 -4.34
CA VAL A 114 -10.48 0.17 -3.59
C VAL A 114 -11.59 -0.51 -4.37
N TYR A 115 -11.41 -0.66 -5.68
CA TYR A 115 -12.31 -1.34 -6.61
C TYR A 115 -11.62 -2.60 -7.14
N HIS A 116 -11.24 -3.50 -6.23
CA HIS A 116 -10.65 -4.77 -6.65
C HIS A 116 -11.74 -5.82 -6.89
N LYS A 117 -11.80 -6.38 -8.11
CA LYS A 117 -12.92 -7.26 -8.53
C LYS A 117 -13.02 -8.58 -7.74
N ASN A 118 -11.95 -8.98 -7.06
CA ASN A 118 -11.93 -10.21 -6.26
C ASN A 118 -12.33 -9.99 -4.79
N THR A 119 -12.66 -8.76 -4.38
CA THR A 119 -13.37 -8.55 -3.10
C THR A 119 -14.79 -9.07 -3.29
N MET A 120 -15.29 -9.98 -2.44
CA MET A 120 -16.63 -10.58 -2.53
C MET A 120 -17.80 -9.58 -2.33
N GLU A 121 -17.53 -8.28 -2.41
CA GLU A 121 -18.45 -7.18 -2.12
C GLU A 121 -19.33 -6.81 -3.32
N THR A 122 -20.59 -6.46 -3.06
CA THR A 122 -21.51 -5.93 -4.07
C THR A 122 -21.28 -4.43 -4.31
N SER A 123 -21.84 -3.86 -5.38
CA SER A 123 -21.83 -2.40 -5.61
C SER A 123 -22.42 -1.62 -4.42
N THR A 124 -23.47 -2.17 -3.80
CA THR A 124 -24.13 -1.60 -2.63
C THR A 124 -23.21 -1.60 -1.41
N ASP A 125 -22.46 -2.67 -1.19
CA ASP A 125 -21.49 -2.74 -0.09
C ASP A 125 -20.37 -1.72 -0.30
N ARG A 126 -19.82 -1.63 -1.52
CA ARG A 126 -18.76 -0.66 -1.86
C ARG A 126 -19.18 0.79 -1.62
N ILE A 127 -20.41 1.18 -2.00
CA ILE A 127 -20.88 2.55 -1.78
C ILE A 127 -21.19 2.83 -0.31
N LYS A 128 -21.73 1.85 0.43
CA LYS A 128 -21.91 1.95 1.88
C LYS A 128 -20.57 2.19 2.58
N TYR A 129 -19.54 1.47 2.18
CA TYR A 129 -18.21 1.65 2.74
C TYR A 129 -17.62 3.01 2.41
N TYR A 130 -17.75 3.45 1.16
CA TYR A 130 -17.32 4.78 0.75
C TYR A 130 -18.00 5.90 1.56
N LEU A 131 -19.27 5.72 1.93
CA LEU A 131 -20.04 6.69 2.72
C LEU A 131 -19.60 6.76 4.19
N VAL A 132 -19.34 5.62 4.83
CA VAL A 132 -19.08 5.56 6.29
C VAL A 132 -17.59 5.66 6.62
N TYR A 133 -16.73 5.02 5.82
CA TYR A 133 -15.28 4.95 6.07
C TYR A 133 -14.51 5.98 5.25
N HIS A 134 -15.17 7.07 4.88
CA HIS A 134 -14.62 8.10 4.00
C HIS A 134 -13.33 8.72 4.55
N ASP A 135 -13.21 8.92 5.87
CA ASP A 135 -11.98 9.46 6.48
C ASP A 135 -10.85 8.45 6.56
N GLU A 136 -11.17 7.18 6.75
CA GLU A 136 -10.18 6.09 6.72
C GLU A 136 -9.65 5.88 5.29
N LEU A 137 -10.52 5.96 4.28
CA LEU A 137 -10.12 5.98 2.87
C LEU A 137 -9.17 7.16 2.57
N LYS A 138 -9.47 8.36 3.07
CA LYS A 138 -8.54 9.50 2.90
C LYS A 138 -7.19 9.25 3.53
N GLN A 139 -7.15 8.63 4.71
CA GLN A 139 -5.89 8.27 5.38
C GLN A 139 -5.12 7.26 4.54
N LEU A 140 -5.78 6.19 4.07
CA LEU A 140 -5.20 5.20 3.17
C LEU A 140 -4.57 5.84 1.93
N LEU A 141 -5.32 6.71 1.23
CA LEU A 141 -4.81 7.37 0.03
C LEU A 141 -3.66 8.32 0.33
N LYS A 142 -3.67 9.01 1.48
CA LYS A 142 -2.52 9.82 1.93
C LYS A 142 -1.28 8.97 2.20
N THR A 143 -1.44 7.79 2.80
CA THR A 143 -0.34 6.84 3.03
C THR A 143 0.38 6.51 1.73
N PHE A 144 -0.38 6.13 0.70
CA PHE A 144 0.19 5.87 -0.62
C PHE A 144 0.77 7.13 -1.27
N ASN A 145 0.16 8.30 -1.06
CA ASN A 145 0.67 9.56 -1.56
C ASN A 145 2.04 9.93 -0.96
N TYR A 146 2.28 9.68 0.33
CA TYR A 146 3.60 9.87 0.95
C TYR A 146 4.65 8.97 0.31
N GLY A 147 4.29 7.72 0.01
CA GLY A 147 5.15 6.79 -0.71
C GLY A 147 5.44 7.23 -2.15
N PHE A 148 4.42 7.73 -2.84
CA PHE A 148 4.51 8.19 -4.23
C PHE A 148 5.51 9.31 -4.43
N GLU A 149 5.59 10.28 -3.50
CA GLU A 149 6.55 11.38 -3.59
C GLU A 149 8.01 10.88 -3.73
N MET A 150 8.31 9.70 -3.19
CA MET A 150 9.63 9.07 -3.25
C MET A 150 9.78 8.04 -4.38
N LEU A 151 8.75 7.25 -4.65
CA LEU A 151 8.80 6.11 -5.59
C LEU A 151 8.45 6.48 -7.04
N LYS A 152 7.69 7.56 -7.25
CA LYS A 152 7.19 8.03 -8.56
C LYS A 152 6.62 6.87 -9.40
N ASP A 153 7.15 6.65 -10.61
CA ASP A 153 6.60 5.75 -11.64
C ASP A 153 6.61 4.26 -11.25
N ASP A 154 7.42 3.87 -10.26
CA ASP A 154 7.50 2.48 -9.82
C ASP A 154 6.35 2.09 -8.88
N ILE A 155 5.55 3.06 -8.37
CA ILE A 155 4.35 2.74 -7.59
C ILE A 155 3.35 1.93 -8.41
N ASN A 156 3.32 2.14 -9.73
CA ASN A 156 2.41 1.41 -10.62
C ASN A 156 2.83 -0.05 -10.80
N LYS A 157 4.12 -0.38 -10.59
CA LYS A 157 4.60 -1.77 -10.64
C LYS A 157 4.14 -2.57 -9.43
N ILE A 158 3.98 -1.92 -8.28
CA ILE A 158 3.35 -2.51 -7.08
C ILE A 158 2.00 -3.10 -7.47
N PHE A 159 1.18 -2.33 -8.18
CA PHE A 159 -0.16 -2.76 -8.55
C PHE A 159 -0.20 -3.88 -9.57
N ILE A 160 0.55 -3.74 -10.68
CA ILE A 160 0.54 -4.71 -11.78
C ILE A 160 0.98 -6.10 -11.30
N ASP A 161 1.96 -6.16 -10.39
CA ASP A 161 2.45 -7.44 -9.87
C ASP A 161 1.51 -8.04 -8.80
N ILE A 162 0.72 -7.23 -8.10
CA ILE A 162 -0.22 -7.66 -7.04
C ILE A 162 -1.61 -8.06 -7.59
N GLU A 163 -2.06 -7.49 -8.71
CA GLU A 163 -3.36 -7.81 -9.34
C GLU A 163 -3.49 -9.31 -9.69
N ASN A 164 -2.37 -10.02 -9.82
CA ASN A 164 -2.33 -11.46 -10.03
C ASN A 164 -2.54 -12.22 -8.71
N VAL A 165 -3.77 -12.20 -8.17
CA VAL A 165 -4.16 -13.15 -7.10
C VAL A 165 -4.16 -14.56 -7.71
N LEU A 166 -3.30 -15.44 -7.21
CA LEU A 166 -3.14 -16.79 -7.76
C LEU A 166 -3.99 -17.80 -6.99
N ASN A 167 -4.55 -18.78 -7.71
CA ASN A 167 -5.22 -19.94 -7.10
C ASN A 167 -4.19 -21.05 -6.80
N PRO A 168 -4.46 -21.95 -5.84
CA PRO A 168 -3.52 -23.00 -5.42
C PRO A 168 -3.35 -24.06 -6.51
N GLY A 169 -4.23 -24.09 -7.52
CA GLY A 169 -4.05 -24.94 -8.69
C GLY A 169 -2.84 -24.57 -9.56
N CYS A 170 -2.16 -23.44 -9.31
CA CYS A 170 -1.14 -22.87 -10.19
C CYS A 170 0.33 -23.09 -9.74
N PHE A 171 0.62 -24.14 -8.95
CA PHE A 171 2.00 -24.47 -8.58
C PHE A 171 2.85 -25.00 -9.75
N PRO A 172 4.18 -24.78 -9.74
CA PRO A 172 4.98 -24.07 -8.73
C PRO A 172 4.91 -22.55 -8.91
N LEU A 173 4.96 -21.82 -7.79
CA LEU A 173 4.93 -20.37 -7.80
C LEU A 173 6.34 -19.82 -8.05
N LYS A 174 6.47 -18.94 -9.04
CA LYS A 174 7.74 -18.28 -9.35
C LYS A 174 8.08 -17.24 -8.27
N THR A 175 9.37 -17.16 -7.94
CA THR A 175 9.94 -16.07 -7.15
C THR A 175 9.61 -14.72 -7.78
N ALA A 176 9.22 -13.76 -6.96
CA ALA A 176 9.11 -12.35 -7.34
C ALA A 176 9.82 -11.46 -6.34
N ASP A 177 10.06 -10.22 -6.78
CA ASP A 177 10.66 -9.17 -5.96
C ASP A 177 9.67 -8.56 -4.95
N TYR A 178 8.37 -8.90 -5.05
CA TYR A 178 7.27 -8.38 -4.23
C TYR A 178 6.47 -9.49 -3.56
N TYR A 179 5.73 -9.10 -2.52
CA TYR A 179 4.74 -9.94 -1.86
C TYR A 179 3.58 -10.25 -2.81
N LYS A 180 3.13 -11.51 -2.82
CA LYS A 180 2.04 -12.01 -3.66
C LYS A 180 0.85 -12.47 -2.83
N LEU A 181 -0.34 -12.34 -3.37
CA LEU A 181 -1.56 -12.88 -2.79
C LEU A 181 -1.97 -14.19 -3.44
N ILE A 182 -2.37 -15.15 -2.60
CA ILE A 182 -2.88 -16.44 -3.03
C ILE A 182 -4.13 -16.79 -2.24
N ILE A 183 -5.16 -17.21 -2.94
CA ILE A 183 -6.36 -17.76 -2.31
C ILE A 183 -6.16 -19.27 -2.24
N ALA A 184 -6.22 -19.88 -1.05
CA ALA A 184 -6.28 -21.33 -0.89
C ALA A 184 -7.30 -21.71 0.19
N ASP A 185 -8.17 -22.68 -0.10
CA ASP A 185 -9.20 -23.15 0.82
C ASP A 185 -10.04 -22.01 1.44
N ASP A 186 -10.46 -21.07 0.59
CA ASP A 186 -11.22 -19.85 0.96
C ASP A 186 -10.49 -18.88 1.91
N VAL A 187 -9.19 -19.10 2.16
CA VAL A 187 -8.32 -18.21 2.92
C VAL A 187 -7.37 -17.47 1.98
N ILE A 188 -7.14 -16.17 2.24
CA ILE A 188 -6.18 -15.37 1.49
C ILE A 188 -4.86 -15.32 2.26
N TYR A 189 -3.81 -15.68 1.54
CA TYR A 189 -2.47 -15.76 2.06
C TYR A 189 -1.54 -14.79 1.34
N GLN A 190 -0.67 -14.15 2.12
CA GLN A 190 0.42 -13.33 1.61
C GLN A 190 1.74 -14.11 1.60
N ILE A 191 2.38 -14.17 0.43
CA ILE A 191 3.66 -14.86 0.21
C ILE A 191 4.79 -13.84 0.13
N PRO A 192 5.86 -13.99 0.94
CA PRO A 192 7.02 -13.11 0.89
C PRO A 192 7.81 -13.16 -0.43
N PRO A 193 8.50 -12.06 -0.80
CA PRO A 193 9.40 -12.04 -1.95
C PRO A 193 10.41 -13.18 -1.93
N ASN A 194 10.80 -13.67 -3.10
CA ASN A 194 11.79 -14.73 -3.27
C ASN A 194 11.48 -16.07 -2.55
N THR A 195 10.22 -16.28 -2.15
CA THR A 195 9.74 -17.56 -1.63
C THR A 195 9.39 -18.47 -2.79
N VAL A 196 9.80 -19.74 -2.71
CA VAL A 196 9.42 -20.78 -3.67
C VAL A 196 8.47 -21.72 -2.95
N ILE A 197 7.29 -21.89 -3.50
CA ILE A 197 6.28 -22.83 -2.99
C ILE A 197 5.99 -23.85 -4.09
N ASN A 198 6.13 -25.12 -3.75
CA ASN A 198 6.07 -26.21 -4.72
C ASN A 198 4.73 -26.94 -4.69
N ASN A 199 4.01 -26.90 -3.58
CA ASN A 199 2.71 -27.54 -3.41
C ASN A 199 1.82 -26.78 -2.41
N ALA A 200 0.55 -27.19 -2.31
CA ALA A 200 -0.42 -26.58 -1.39
C ALA A 200 -0.16 -26.91 0.10
N GLU A 201 0.59 -27.97 0.41
CA GLU A 201 0.90 -28.36 1.80
C GLU A 201 1.96 -27.43 2.42
N ASP A 202 2.92 -26.96 1.59
CA ASP A 202 3.96 -25.97 1.93
C ASP A 202 3.37 -24.63 2.44
N LEU A 203 2.12 -24.35 2.05
CA LEU A 203 1.38 -23.18 2.52
C LEU A 203 1.19 -23.21 4.05
N SER A 204 0.94 -24.39 4.61
CA SER A 204 0.50 -24.51 6.01
C SER A 204 1.59 -24.43 7.08
N GLU A 205 2.88 -24.62 6.72
CA GLU A 205 3.87 -24.98 7.75
C GLU A 205 4.76 -23.86 8.30
N LYS A 206 4.90 -22.68 7.67
CA LYS A 206 5.70 -21.56 8.24
C LYS A 206 5.71 -20.23 7.47
N PHE A 207 5.00 -20.11 6.34
CA PHE A 207 5.31 -19.04 5.36
C PHE A 207 4.13 -18.24 4.81
N LEU A 208 2.98 -18.24 5.47
CA LEU A 208 1.82 -17.49 5.00
C LEU A 208 1.22 -16.67 6.12
N PHE A 209 1.23 -15.36 5.93
CA PHE A 209 0.38 -14.49 6.74
C PHE A 209 -1.04 -14.66 6.19
N GLU A 210 -1.91 -15.22 7.01
CA GLU A 210 -3.35 -15.09 6.82
C GLU A 210 -3.68 -13.61 6.90
N CYS A 211 -4.39 -13.09 5.90
CA CYS A 211 -4.81 -11.70 5.89
C CYS A 211 -6.16 -11.58 6.61
N ASP A 212 -6.20 -10.83 7.71
CA ASP A 212 -7.39 -10.66 8.55
C ASP A 212 -8.33 -9.51 8.08
N GLY A 213 -7.88 -8.68 7.12
CA GLY A 213 -8.61 -7.52 6.59
C GLY A 213 -8.83 -7.53 5.08
N GLU A 214 -8.82 -6.34 4.46
CA GLU A 214 -8.84 -6.18 3.00
C GLU A 214 -7.50 -6.60 2.41
N SER A 215 -7.33 -7.91 2.15
CA SER A 215 -6.02 -8.53 1.85
C SER A 215 -5.29 -7.88 0.68
N PHE A 216 -6.02 -7.37 -0.32
CA PHE A 216 -5.44 -6.62 -1.44
C PHE A 216 -4.79 -5.31 -0.99
N VAL A 217 -5.49 -4.54 -0.15
CA VAL A 217 -5.00 -3.28 0.40
C VAL A 217 -3.82 -3.53 1.34
N GLU A 218 -3.94 -4.51 2.22
CA GLU A 218 -2.86 -4.92 3.13
C GLU A 218 -1.59 -5.30 2.35
N ASN A 219 -1.71 -6.09 1.29
CA ASN A 219 -0.58 -6.47 0.46
C ASN A 219 0.03 -5.29 -0.30
N CYS A 220 -0.80 -4.37 -0.80
CA CYS A 220 -0.33 -3.12 -1.39
C CYS A 220 0.43 -2.24 -0.39
N LEU A 221 -0.03 -2.17 0.86
CA LEU A 221 0.65 -1.44 1.93
C LEU A 221 1.99 -2.11 2.30
N MET A 222 2.03 -3.44 2.42
CA MET A 222 3.27 -4.17 2.68
C MET A 222 4.29 -3.97 1.57
N ASN A 223 3.87 -4.05 0.31
CA ASN A 223 4.76 -3.82 -0.84
C ASN A 223 5.21 -2.35 -0.95
N LEU A 224 4.35 -1.39 -0.60
CA LEU A 224 4.76 0.01 -0.51
C LEU A 224 5.90 0.19 0.49
N ILE A 225 5.75 -0.39 1.68
CA ILE A 225 6.75 -0.24 2.74
C ILE A 225 8.04 -0.98 2.36
N GLU A 226 7.95 -2.20 1.84
CA GLU A 226 9.11 -2.98 1.37
C GLU A 226 9.89 -2.20 0.30
N LEU A 227 9.20 -1.51 -0.61
CA LEU A 227 9.83 -0.69 -1.64
C LEU A 227 10.61 0.50 -1.10
N ILE A 228 10.05 1.20 -0.12
CA ILE A 228 10.70 2.34 0.53
C ILE A 228 12.03 1.90 1.15
N ILE A 229 12.10 0.67 1.64
CA ILE A 229 13.29 0.08 2.28
C ILE A 229 14.06 -0.88 1.36
N THR A 230 13.73 -0.97 0.06
CA THR A 230 14.41 -1.86 -0.87
C THR A 230 15.80 -1.30 -1.24
N PRO A 231 16.83 -2.16 -1.39
CA PRO A 231 18.17 -1.74 -1.81
C PRO A 231 18.20 -0.84 -3.06
N LYS A 232 17.33 -1.12 -4.04
CA LYS A 232 17.19 -0.34 -5.28
C LYS A 232 16.93 1.15 -5.02
N TYR A 233 16.09 1.46 -4.03
CA TYR A 233 15.76 2.83 -3.66
C TYR A 233 16.82 3.41 -2.75
N ILE A 234 17.23 2.64 -1.75
CA ILE A 234 18.27 3.03 -0.80
C ILE A 234 19.58 3.45 -1.48
N GLN A 235 20.01 2.72 -2.53
CA GLN A 235 21.24 3.01 -3.26
C GLN A 235 21.20 4.35 -4.00
N ASN A 236 20.00 4.85 -4.30
CA ASN A 236 19.80 6.13 -4.99
C ASN A 236 19.46 7.29 -4.03
N ILE A 237 19.30 7.01 -2.73
CA ILE A 237 18.88 8.00 -1.75
C ILE A 237 20.07 8.75 -1.17
N ASN A 238 20.14 10.03 -1.52
CA ASN A 238 21.11 10.97 -0.96
C ASN A 238 20.78 11.38 0.49
N ASN A 239 19.62 11.01 1.02
CA ASN A 239 19.17 11.43 2.34
C ASN A 239 18.35 10.35 3.08
N ILE A 240 19.00 9.59 3.96
CA ILE A 240 18.35 8.61 4.86
C ILE A 240 17.25 9.22 5.72
N GLN A 241 17.39 10.49 6.11
CA GLN A 241 16.39 11.15 6.96
C GLN A 241 15.02 11.22 6.28
N ASN A 242 14.98 11.37 4.95
CA ASN A 242 13.74 11.37 4.20
C ASN A 242 13.05 9.99 4.26
N ILE A 243 13.81 8.89 4.21
CA ILE A 243 13.28 7.52 4.36
C ILE A 243 12.61 7.36 5.72
N LEU A 244 13.32 7.75 6.79
CA LEU A 244 12.81 7.64 8.15
C LEU A 244 11.56 8.52 8.37
N MET A 245 11.54 9.72 7.78
CA MET A 245 10.38 10.61 7.86
C MET A 245 9.16 10.02 7.16
N ILE A 246 9.30 9.54 5.92
CA ILE A 246 8.20 8.94 5.16
C ILE A 246 7.71 7.67 5.83
N TYR A 247 8.64 6.81 6.28
CA TYR A 247 8.28 5.61 7.04
C TYR A 247 7.50 5.96 8.31
N ALA A 248 7.94 6.95 9.08
CA ALA A 248 7.25 7.38 10.29
C ALA A 248 5.85 7.92 10.00
N GLN A 249 5.67 8.66 8.89
CA GLN A 249 4.36 9.12 8.43
C GLN A 249 3.46 7.94 8.06
N ILE A 250 3.96 7.01 7.25
CA ILE A 250 3.22 5.80 6.85
C ILE A 250 2.82 4.97 8.07
N ASN A 251 3.76 4.71 8.98
CA ASN A 251 3.51 3.94 10.19
C ASN A 251 2.45 4.60 11.09
N LEU A 252 2.49 5.94 11.22
CA LEU A 252 1.49 6.69 11.96
C LEU A 252 0.10 6.55 11.33
N GLU A 253 -0.02 6.76 10.01
CA GLU A 253 -1.31 6.64 9.32
C GLU A 253 -1.86 5.22 9.41
N ILE A 254 -1.03 4.19 9.13
CA ILE A 254 -1.44 2.78 9.19
C ILE A 254 -1.92 2.38 10.58
N SER A 255 -1.25 2.84 11.64
CA SER A 255 -1.66 2.52 13.03
C SER A 255 -3.05 3.05 13.40
N ASN A 256 -3.60 4.00 12.63
CA ASN A 256 -4.94 4.55 12.83
C ASN A 256 -6.00 3.90 11.93
N LEU A 257 -5.60 3.05 10.97
CA LEU A 257 -6.52 2.28 10.14
C LEU A 257 -7.13 1.16 10.98
N ARG A 258 -8.45 1.02 10.92
CA ARG A 258 -9.23 0.01 11.65
C ARG A 258 -9.62 -1.17 10.77
N ARG A 259 -9.91 -0.90 9.50
CA ARG A 259 -10.33 -1.86 8.49
C ARG A 259 -9.17 -2.28 7.59
N TYR A 260 -8.26 -1.35 7.31
CA TYR A 260 -7.04 -1.61 6.52
C TYR A 260 -5.84 -1.87 7.43
N THR A 261 -5.97 -2.84 8.33
CA THR A 261 -4.87 -3.24 9.21
C THR A 261 -3.72 -3.83 8.41
N VAL A 262 -2.50 -3.62 8.90
CA VAL A 262 -1.31 -4.22 8.33
C VAL A 262 -0.60 -4.95 9.44
N ASP A 263 -0.59 -6.28 9.34
CA ASP A 263 0.15 -7.09 10.26
C ASP A 263 1.63 -7.17 9.82
N ASN A 264 2.53 -7.44 10.77
CA ASN A 264 3.97 -7.67 10.54
C ASN A 264 4.89 -6.44 10.35
N LEU A 265 4.44 -5.22 10.68
CA LEU A 265 5.33 -4.03 10.69
C LEU A 265 6.56 -4.20 11.61
N GLU A 266 6.46 -5.02 12.66
CA GLU A 266 7.57 -5.32 13.58
C GLU A 266 8.79 -5.93 12.86
N LYS A 267 8.62 -6.59 11.72
CA LYS A 267 9.75 -7.15 10.93
C LYS A 267 10.66 -6.07 10.36
N LEU A 268 10.10 -4.89 10.13
CA LEU A 268 10.79 -3.75 9.55
C LEU A 268 11.53 -2.91 10.59
N LYS A 269 11.18 -3.09 11.86
CA LYS A 269 11.78 -2.39 13.02
C LYS A 269 13.30 -2.47 13.03
N THR A 270 13.87 -3.61 12.62
CA THR A 270 15.31 -3.80 12.59
C THR A 270 16.00 -2.96 11.52
N ILE A 271 15.41 -2.85 10.32
CA ILE A 271 15.94 -1.97 9.26
C ILE A 271 15.81 -0.51 9.67
N ILE A 272 14.70 -0.12 10.30
CA ILE A 272 14.49 1.24 10.80
C ILE A 272 15.43 1.58 11.95
N ASN A 273 15.68 0.65 12.86
CA ASN A 273 16.66 0.80 13.94
C ASN A 273 18.09 0.93 13.39
N LEU A 274 18.42 0.16 12.35
CA LEU A 274 19.69 0.29 11.64
C LEU A 274 19.84 1.68 11.02
N LEU A 275 18.84 2.12 10.25
CA LEU A 275 18.80 3.46 9.64
C LEU A 275 18.96 4.58 10.68
N THR A 276 18.22 4.47 11.80
CA THR A 276 18.27 5.45 12.89
C THR A 276 19.65 5.47 13.56
N SER A 277 20.25 4.29 13.76
CA SER A 277 21.58 4.16 14.35
C SER A 277 22.65 4.77 13.43
N ILE A 278 22.58 4.52 12.12
CA ILE A 278 23.50 5.09 11.14
C ILE A 278 23.34 6.62 11.07
N LEU A 279 22.09 7.10 11.02
CA LEU A 279 21.80 8.54 11.01
C LEU A 279 22.32 9.23 12.28
N ALA A 280 22.25 8.56 13.43
CA ALA A 280 22.77 9.08 14.69
C ALA A 280 24.30 9.15 14.69
N LEU A 281 24.96 8.11 14.17
CA LEU A 281 26.40 7.87 14.36
C LEU A 281 27.33 8.56 13.35
N TYR A 282 26.92 8.70 12.09
CA TYR A 282 27.85 9.06 11.01
C TYR A 282 27.55 10.43 10.40
N ASP A 283 28.61 11.13 9.96
CA ASP A 283 28.49 12.40 9.22
C ASP A 283 27.96 12.20 7.80
N GLU A 284 28.26 11.05 7.18
CA GLU A 284 27.79 10.67 5.85
C GLU A 284 26.91 9.40 5.91
N PRO A 285 25.72 9.47 6.52
CA PRO A 285 24.91 8.30 6.86
C PRO A 285 24.48 7.52 5.62
N SER A 286 24.15 8.20 4.51
CA SER A 286 23.77 7.54 3.25
C SER A 286 24.86 6.63 2.69
N LYS A 287 26.13 7.06 2.70
CA LYS A 287 27.23 6.23 2.19
C LYS A 287 27.47 5.02 3.08
N VAL A 288 27.43 5.21 4.40
CA VAL A 288 27.61 4.13 5.37
C VAL A 288 26.51 3.09 5.22
N PHE A 289 25.25 3.52 5.06
CA PHE A 289 24.16 2.60 4.84
C PHE A 289 24.25 1.84 3.51
N GLN A 290 24.66 2.50 2.42
CA GLN A 290 24.91 1.83 1.14
C GLN A 290 25.96 0.72 1.25
N ILE A 291 27.04 0.96 1.99
CA ILE A 291 28.09 -0.05 2.27
C ILE A 291 27.48 -1.24 2.99
N ILE A 292 26.68 -1.01 4.04
CA ILE A 292 26.05 -2.08 4.83
C ILE A 292 25.04 -2.86 3.99
N MET A 293 24.17 -2.17 3.26
CA MET A 293 23.17 -2.81 2.41
C MET A 293 23.83 -3.74 1.39
N THR A 294 24.87 -3.25 0.71
CA THR A 294 25.59 -3.99 -0.32
C THR A 294 26.36 -5.18 0.25
N ASN A 295 27.03 -5.00 1.39
CA ASN A 295 27.94 -6.00 1.94
C ASN A 295 27.29 -7.04 2.85
N TYR A 296 26.10 -6.75 3.41
CA TYR A 296 25.49 -7.58 4.44
C TYR A 296 24.04 -7.97 4.14
N ILE A 297 23.21 -7.06 3.63
CA ILE A 297 21.77 -7.32 3.43
C ILE A 297 21.50 -7.98 2.09
N THR A 298 21.97 -7.41 0.97
CA THR A 298 21.75 -8.01 -0.37
C THR A 298 22.43 -9.36 -0.56
N THR A 299 23.50 -9.64 0.18
CA THR A 299 24.21 -10.91 0.13
C THR A 299 23.65 -11.96 1.10
N LYS A 300 22.51 -11.70 1.76
CA LYS A 300 21.92 -12.54 2.82
C LYS A 300 22.91 -12.90 3.94
N ARG A 301 23.87 -12.01 4.23
CA ARG A 301 24.93 -12.31 5.20
C ARG A 301 24.49 -12.14 6.65
N LEU A 302 23.40 -11.44 6.97
CA LEU A 302 22.93 -11.31 8.37
C LEU A 302 22.16 -12.54 8.90
N ASN A 303 22.36 -13.71 8.29
CA ASN A 303 21.67 -14.96 8.61
C ASN A 303 22.33 -15.78 9.74
N THR A 304 23.49 -15.35 10.24
CA THR A 304 24.15 -15.99 11.39
C THR A 304 24.57 -14.95 12.41
N CYS A 305 24.56 -15.36 13.68
CA CYS A 305 25.14 -14.64 14.81
C CYS A 305 26.53 -14.05 14.47
N ALA A 306 27.46 -14.87 13.93
CA ALA A 306 28.82 -14.42 13.62
C ALA A 306 28.87 -13.30 12.57
N ASN A 307 27.98 -13.34 11.57
CA ASN A 307 27.92 -12.30 10.56
C ASN A 307 27.28 -11.01 11.09
N ILE A 308 26.37 -11.10 12.07
CA ILE A 308 25.83 -9.95 12.79
C ILE A 308 26.97 -9.25 13.56
N ASP A 309 27.75 -9.98 14.36
CA ASP A 309 28.92 -9.42 15.06
C ASP A 309 29.93 -8.80 14.07
N ALA A 310 30.25 -9.50 12.98
CA ALA A 310 31.15 -8.96 11.95
C ALA A 310 30.64 -7.64 11.32
N CYS A 311 29.32 -7.48 11.19
CA CYS A 311 28.71 -6.22 10.73
C CYS A 311 28.91 -5.10 11.77
N ILE A 312 28.68 -5.39 13.05
CA ILE A 312 28.87 -4.43 14.15
C ILE A 312 30.34 -4.02 14.29
N VAL A 313 31.27 -4.97 14.18
CA VAL A 313 32.71 -4.69 14.15
C VAL A 313 33.06 -3.81 12.96
N HIS A 314 32.52 -4.11 11.77
CA HIS A 314 32.75 -3.28 10.59
C HIS A 314 32.27 -1.84 10.80
N LEU A 315 31.07 -1.65 11.35
CA LEU A 315 30.55 -0.34 11.74
C LEU A 315 31.50 0.41 12.68
N LYS A 316 32.00 -0.24 13.73
CA LYS A 316 32.99 0.34 14.65
C LYS A 316 34.27 0.82 13.94
N THR A 317 34.67 0.15 12.85
CA THR A 317 35.91 0.48 12.11
C THR A 317 35.75 1.63 11.10
N LEU A 318 34.52 2.03 10.75
CA LEU A 318 34.28 3.15 9.84
C LEU A 318 34.64 4.46 10.55
N LYS A 319 35.72 5.13 10.13
CA LYS A 319 36.29 6.32 10.81
C LYS A 319 35.48 7.62 10.65
N ASN A 320 34.26 7.57 10.12
CA ASN A 320 33.47 8.74 9.72
C ASN A 320 32.34 9.06 10.73
N PHE A 321 32.60 8.87 12.02
CA PHE A 321 31.65 9.23 13.08
C PHE A 321 31.50 10.75 13.18
N LYS A 322 30.32 11.20 13.62
CA LYS A 322 30.11 12.62 13.91
C LYS A 322 31.10 13.10 14.97
N ILE A 323 31.66 14.28 14.73
CA ILE A 323 32.76 14.87 15.52
C ILE A 323 32.41 14.98 17.02
N ASP A 324 31.13 15.16 17.35
CA ASP A 324 30.67 15.43 18.72
C ASP A 324 30.30 14.17 19.54
N LEU A 325 30.46 12.96 18.97
CA LEU A 325 30.09 11.72 19.65
C LEU A 325 31.26 11.13 20.45
N ASP A 326 31.06 10.94 21.74
CA ASP A 326 32.01 10.23 22.58
C ASP A 326 31.95 8.70 22.36
N LYS A 327 33.05 8.01 22.69
CA LYS A 327 33.21 6.57 22.49
C LYS A 327 32.14 5.73 23.22
N ASN A 328 31.67 6.17 24.38
CA ASN A 328 30.64 5.42 25.12
C ASN A 328 29.28 5.55 24.43
N THR A 329 28.93 6.73 23.92
CA THR A 329 27.71 6.93 23.13
C THR A 329 27.72 6.08 21.86
N ILE A 330 28.85 6.04 21.14
CA ILE A 330 29.01 5.19 19.94
C ILE A 330 28.79 3.72 20.27
N ASN A 331 29.47 3.21 21.31
CA ASN A 331 29.34 1.82 21.75
C ASN A 331 27.90 1.49 22.16
N LYS A 332 27.23 2.37 22.91
CA LYS A 332 25.85 2.16 23.36
C LYS A 332 24.87 2.04 22.19
N ILE A 333 24.99 2.90 21.17
CA ILE A 333 24.10 2.85 19.99
C ILE A 333 24.34 1.56 19.20
N LEU A 334 25.60 1.22 18.94
CA LEU A 334 25.95 0.01 18.18
C LEU A 334 25.55 -1.28 18.90
N SER A 335 25.69 -1.32 20.22
CA SER A 335 25.23 -2.46 21.00
C SER A 335 23.71 -2.56 21.00
N LYS A 336 22.97 -1.46 21.11
CA LYS A 336 21.50 -1.52 20.98
C LYS A 336 21.08 -2.09 19.62
N LEU A 337 21.78 -1.72 18.54
CA LEU A 337 21.55 -2.26 17.20
C LEU A 337 21.85 -3.77 17.13
N GLU A 338 22.97 -4.20 17.69
CA GLU A 338 23.38 -5.61 17.78
C GLU A 338 22.31 -6.46 18.47
N ILE A 339 21.80 -5.98 19.61
CA ILE A 339 20.74 -6.66 20.38
C ILE A 339 19.47 -6.85 19.54
N GLU A 340 19.03 -5.82 18.83
CA GLU A 340 17.82 -5.92 17.99
C GLU A 340 18.02 -6.87 16.80
N LEU A 341 19.20 -6.85 16.16
CA LEU A 341 19.55 -7.81 15.11
C LEU A 341 19.53 -9.26 15.62
N LEU A 342 20.10 -9.51 16.81
CA LEU A 342 20.13 -10.83 17.42
C LEU A 342 18.74 -11.30 17.88
N LYS A 343 17.88 -10.40 18.38
CA LYS A 343 16.48 -10.75 18.71
C LYS A 343 15.70 -11.20 17.48
N ASN A 344 15.84 -10.48 16.37
CA ASN A 344 15.19 -10.87 15.12
C ASN A 344 15.74 -12.20 14.60
N TRP A 345 17.05 -12.42 14.66
CA TRP A 345 17.65 -13.70 14.29
C TRP A 345 17.11 -14.86 15.14
N LEU A 346 16.98 -14.66 16.45
CA LEU A 346 16.49 -15.66 17.39
C LEU A 346 15.03 -16.05 17.11
N TYR A 347 14.20 -15.11 16.65
CA TYR A 347 12.80 -15.39 16.28
C TYR A 347 12.71 -16.46 15.19
N ASP A 348 13.62 -16.44 14.22
CA ASP A 348 13.67 -17.41 13.12
C ASP A 348 14.53 -18.65 13.41
N ASN A 349 15.25 -18.68 14.55
CA ASN A 349 16.25 -19.69 14.91
C ASN A 349 16.19 -20.07 16.41
N ASP A 350 14.98 -20.22 16.94
CA ASP A 350 14.69 -20.53 18.34
C ASP A 350 15.44 -21.76 18.87
N ASP A 351 15.61 -22.78 18.03
CA ASP A 351 16.35 -24.00 18.34
C ASP A 351 17.89 -23.81 18.44
N ASN A 352 18.44 -22.72 17.92
CA ASN A 352 19.89 -22.47 17.83
C ASN A 352 20.43 -21.44 18.85
N TYR A 353 19.81 -21.33 20.02
CA TYR A 353 20.21 -20.38 21.07
C TYR A 353 21.68 -20.51 21.53
N VAL A 354 22.35 -21.63 21.25
CA VAL A 354 23.76 -21.87 21.60
C VAL A 354 24.70 -20.90 20.88
N ASP A 355 24.41 -20.53 19.63
CA ASP A 355 25.23 -19.58 18.88
C ASP A 355 25.12 -18.16 19.45
N LEU A 356 23.94 -17.80 19.95
CA LEU A 356 23.71 -16.56 20.68
C LEU A 356 24.55 -16.54 21.98
N LEU A 357 24.53 -17.63 22.74
CA LEU A 357 25.33 -17.76 23.97
C LEU A 357 26.83 -17.68 23.72
N GLN A 358 27.32 -18.18 22.58
CA GLN A 358 28.73 -18.06 22.20
C GLN A 358 29.12 -16.60 21.93
N ILE A 359 28.27 -15.83 21.26
CA ILE A 359 28.53 -14.39 21.06
C ILE A 359 28.54 -13.65 22.39
N LEU A 360 27.53 -13.88 23.23
CA LEU A 360 27.45 -13.28 24.57
C LEU A 360 28.71 -13.57 25.39
N ASN A 361 29.23 -14.80 25.32
CA ASN A 361 30.46 -15.19 26.02
C ASN A 361 31.76 -14.71 25.35
N SER A 362 31.75 -14.47 24.04
CA SER A 362 32.94 -14.03 23.29
C SER A 362 33.20 -12.54 23.39
N SER A 363 32.17 -11.74 23.68
CA SER A 363 32.30 -10.30 23.76
C SER A 363 32.83 -9.85 25.13
N ASN A 364 33.98 -9.16 25.15
CA ASN A 364 34.37 -8.22 26.21
C ASN A 364 33.41 -7.00 26.32
N ASN A 365 32.15 -7.15 25.87
CA ASN A 365 31.15 -6.11 25.95
C ASN A 365 30.56 -6.16 27.37
N ASP A 366 30.96 -5.21 28.22
CA ASP A 366 30.33 -4.91 29.53
C ASP A 366 28.85 -4.44 29.41
N LEU A 367 28.16 -4.81 28.33
CA LEU A 367 26.87 -4.24 27.92
C LEU A 367 25.67 -5.16 28.18
N TRP A 368 25.89 -6.31 28.83
CA TRP A 368 24.84 -7.21 29.28
C TRP A 368 24.89 -7.45 30.78
#